data_AF-A0A398D691-F1
#
_entry.id   AF-A0A398D691-F1
#
_cell.length_a   1.000
_cell.length_b   1.000
_cell.length_c   1.000
_cell.angle_alpha   90.00
_cell.angle_beta   90.00
_cell.angle_gamma   90.00
#
_symmetry.space_group_name_H-M   'P 1'
#
loop_
_entity.id
_entity.type
_entity.pdbx_description
1 polymer ?
#
loop_
_entity_poly.entity_id
_entity_poly.type
_entity_poly.pdbx_seq_one_letter_code
_entity_poly.pdbx_strand_id
1 'polypeptide(L)'
;MCKEAAMPKPINKQQLLDEAQKKYEALERQFASLTPEEMVRPGVIDTWSIKDILAHLLEWQRMLMDWYEAGLRGETPAVPAEGYNWSQLPALNQAIYERCRDAALDDVRSQLDASHRHMLEVVASLSEEELFTPGRYAWISINTLASYVDSCAGDHYRWALTGIRRGTKVWSGETPAAKPAHRTAAGTSKRVRAKVPKNAGGTALLIIDVQRELFEKTTPIYEAEKILANIRLLVDKARVAKVPVFYVQHSSDKGLVEGTDGWKLHPALNPLITDHFIHKHHGNAFEDTTLKAELDALHVHRVVVAGLVTNGCVQATCKGAHELGYDVILVKDAHSNYDAKARDVIDEWNEKLSHGIVQLQATAEVNFGEPGTK
;
A
#
# COMPACT_ATOMS: atom_id res chain seq x y z
N MET A 1 21.49 -15.66 -3.50
CA MET A 1 21.17 -14.38 -4.17
C MET A 1 20.73 -13.39 -3.10
N CYS A 2 21.46 -12.27 -2.94
CA CYS A 2 21.14 -11.24 -1.94
C CYS A 2 19.77 -10.63 -2.23
N LYS A 3 18.90 -10.57 -1.21
CA LYS A 3 17.64 -9.83 -1.25
C LYS A 3 17.98 -8.34 -1.28
N GLU A 4 17.43 -7.60 -2.24
CA GLU A 4 17.55 -6.14 -2.32
C GLU A 4 16.72 -5.56 -1.16
N ALA A 5 17.37 -4.98 -0.15
CA ALA A 5 16.70 -4.32 0.97
C ALA A 5 15.89 -3.11 0.47
N ALA A 6 14.79 -2.76 1.14
CA ALA A 6 14.02 -1.56 0.84
C ALA A 6 14.93 -0.32 0.93
N MET A 7 15.22 0.30 -0.22
CA MET A 7 16.08 1.47 -0.26
C MET A 7 15.40 2.65 0.47
N PRO A 8 16.14 3.45 1.23
CA PRO A 8 15.60 4.66 1.84
C PRO A 8 15.02 5.58 0.77
N LYS A 9 13.88 6.24 1.08
CA LYS A 9 13.36 7.32 0.23
C LYS A 9 14.45 8.38 0.02
N PRO A 10 14.51 9.01 -1.16
CA PRO A 10 15.44 10.11 -1.39
C PRO A 10 15.27 11.20 -0.34
N ILE A 11 16.37 11.60 0.30
CA ILE A 11 16.37 12.68 1.32
C ILE A 11 16.98 13.99 0.79
N ASN A 12 17.41 14.02 -0.47
CA ASN A 12 17.92 15.20 -1.17
C ASN A 12 17.74 15.05 -2.68
N LYS A 13 17.92 16.15 -3.43
CA LYS A 13 17.74 16.20 -4.88
C LYS A 13 18.63 15.21 -5.62
N GLN A 14 19.89 15.07 -5.21
CA GLN A 14 20.83 14.18 -5.89
C GLN A 14 20.37 12.72 -5.82
N GLN A 15 19.96 12.25 -4.64
CA GLN A 15 19.42 10.90 -4.47
C GLN A 15 18.15 10.69 -5.28
N LEU A 16 17.29 11.71 -5.38
CA LEU A 16 16.03 11.62 -6.13
C LEU A 16 16.31 11.42 -7.62
N LEU A 17 17.23 12.21 -8.18
CA LEU A 17 17.67 12.10 -9.58
C LEU A 17 18.36 10.76 -9.84
N ASP A 18 19.33 10.39 -8.99
CA ASP A 18 20.11 9.17 -9.15
C ASP A 18 19.23 7.92 -9.10
N GLU A 19 18.29 7.85 -8.17
CA GLU A 19 17.40 6.70 -8.05
C GLU A 19 16.39 6.62 -9.19
N ALA A 20 15.79 7.74 -9.59
CA ALA A 20 14.91 7.78 -10.76
C ALA A 20 15.64 7.31 -12.04
N GLN A 21 16.83 7.85 -12.31
CA GLN A 21 17.66 7.49 -13.48
C GLN A 21 18.07 6.02 -13.43
N LYS A 22 18.64 5.56 -12.31
CA LYS A 22 19.12 4.18 -12.15
C LYS A 22 18.02 3.15 -12.34
N LYS A 23 16.82 3.43 -11.82
CA LYS A 23 15.66 2.52 -11.94
C LYS A 23 15.07 2.55 -13.35
N TYR A 24 15.04 3.71 -14.01
CA TYR A 24 14.63 3.81 -15.41
C TYR A 24 15.58 3.02 -16.34
N GLU A 25 16.89 3.16 -16.18
CA GLU A 25 17.84 2.36 -16.98
C GLU A 25 17.74 0.86 -16.70
N ALA A 26 17.45 0.48 -15.45
CA ALA A 26 17.21 -0.91 -15.12
C ALA A 26 15.96 -1.45 -15.80
N LEU A 27 14.91 -0.62 -15.92
CA LEU A 27 13.68 -0.91 -16.65
C LEU A 27 13.97 -1.12 -18.14
N GLU A 28 14.67 -0.19 -18.80
CA GLU A 28 15.07 -0.33 -20.21
C GLU A 28 15.91 -1.61 -20.44
N ARG A 29 16.89 -1.88 -19.58
CA ARG A 29 17.70 -3.11 -19.66
C ARG A 29 16.87 -4.39 -19.51
N GLN A 30 15.77 -4.36 -18.76
CA GLN A 30 14.95 -5.54 -18.48
C GLN A 30 14.23 -6.07 -19.73
N PHE A 31 13.90 -5.21 -20.69
CA PHE A 31 13.22 -5.59 -21.92
C PHE A 31 14.00 -5.29 -23.20
N ALA A 32 15.24 -4.80 -23.11
CA ALA A 32 16.13 -4.60 -24.26
C ALA A 32 16.36 -5.87 -25.10
N SER A 33 16.18 -7.06 -24.52
CA SER A 33 16.33 -8.35 -25.21
C SER A 33 15.01 -8.98 -25.66
N LEU A 34 13.87 -8.33 -25.44
CA LEU A 34 12.54 -8.86 -25.79
C LEU A 34 12.15 -8.43 -27.21
N THR A 35 11.39 -9.27 -27.92
CA THR A 35 10.84 -8.89 -29.23
C THR A 35 9.61 -7.98 -29.07
N PRO A 36 9.24 -7.20 -30.11
CA PRO A 36 8.01 -6.40 -30.07
C PRO A 36 6.76 -7.24 -29.74
N GLU A 37 6.67 -8.46 -30.25
CA GLU A 37 5.58 -9.39 -29.98
C GLU A 37 5.51 -9.79 -28.50
N GLU A 38 6.66 -10.00 -27.86
CA GLU A 38 6.73 -10.27 -26.42
C GLU A 38 6.34 -9.04 -25.61
N MET A 39 6.75 -7.84 -26.02
CA MET A 39 6.45 -6.60 -25.31
C MET A 39 4.95 -6.24 -25.33
N VAL A 40 4.22 -6.63 -26.38
CA VAL A 40 2.76 -6.43 -26.47
C VAL A 40 1.94 -7.63 -25.99
N ARG A 41 2.59 -8.72 -25.58
CA ARG A 41 1.92 -9.92 -25.09
C ARG A 41 1.19 -9.63 -23.77
N PRO A 42 -0.13 -9.85 -23.68
CA PRO A 42 -0.88 -9.71 -22.43
C PRO A 42 -0.41 -10.69 -21.35
N GLY A 43 -0.71 -10.39 -20.08
CA GLY A 43 -0.50 -11.33 -18.97
C GLY A 43 0.79 -11.15 -18.16
N VAL A 44 1.39 -9.97 -18.20
CA VAL A 44 2.61 -9.63 -17.43
C VAL A 44 2.25 -9.24 -16.00
N ILE A 45 1.33 -8.28 -15.86
CA ILE A 45 0.69 -7.91 -14.61
C ILE A 45 -0.82 -8.01 -14.87
N ASP A 46 -1.47 -8.97 -14.24
CA ASP A 46 -2.88 -9.32 -14.50
C ASP A 46 -3.14 -9.54 -15.99
N THR A 47 -3.84 -8.63 -16.67
CA THR A 47 -4.12 -8.68 -18.11
C THR A 47 -3.17 -7.82 -18.94
N TRP A 48 -2.33 -6.99 -18.32
CA TRP A 48 -1.52 -5.99 -19.00
C TRP A 48 -0.28 -6.59 -19.65
N SER A 49 0.08 -6.05 -20.82
CA SER A 49 1.37 -6.29 -21.47
C SER A 49 2.48 -5.39 -20.90
N ILE A 50 3.74 -5.59 -21.30
CA ILE A 50 4.84 -4.66 -20.94
C ILE A 50 4.52 -3.27 -21.50
N LYS A 51 4.03 -3.21 -22.74
CA LYS A 51 3.60 -1.96 -23.39
C LYS A 51 2.56 -1.22 -22.56
N ASP A 52 1.57 -1.92 -22.01
CA ASP A 52 0.53 -1.30 -21.16
C ASP A 52 1.11 -0.76 -19.85
N ILE A 53 2.05 -1.49 -19.25
CA ILE A 53 2.77 -1.04 -18.05
C ILE A 53 3.58 0.23 -18.36
N LEU A 54 4.27 0.29 -19.49
CA LEU A 54 5.01 1.48 -19.91
C LEU A 54 4.08 2.67 -20.20
N ALA A 55 2.93 2.44 -20.83
CA ALA A 55 1.93 3.48 -21.04
C ALA A 55 1.38 4.01 -19.72
N HIS A 56 1.15 3.13 -18.75
CA HIS A 56 0.74 3.53 -17.41
C HIS A 56 1.81 4.40 -16.71
N LEU A 57 3.09 4.02 -16.77
CA LEU A 57 4.19 4.84 -16.24
C LEU A 57 4.20 6.25 -16.89
N LEU A 58 4.07 6.30 -18.21
CA LEU A 58 4.04 7.55 -18.99
C LEU A 58 2.90 8.47 -18.53
N GLU A 59 1.69 7.95 -18.39
CA GLU A 59 0.53 8.76 -18.03
C GLU A 59 0.62 9.32 -16.61
N TRP A 60 1.21 8.57 -15.66
CA TRP A 60 1.49 9.09 -14.32
C TRP A 60 2.52 10.22 -14.30
N GLN A 61 3.54 10.15 -15.16
CA GLN A 61 4.49 11.25 -15.31
C GLN A 61 3.86 12.49 -15.93
N ARG A 62 3.00 12.33 -16.94
CA ARG A 62 2.25 13.44 -17.52
C ARG A 62 1.39 14.14 -16.48
N MET A 63 0.62 13.38 -15.71
CA MET A 63 -0.19 13.96 -14.64
C MET A 63 0.68 14.69 -13.61
N LEU A 64 1.82 14.13 -13.22
CA LEU A 64 2.77 14.82 -12.32
C LEU A 64 3.23 16.16 -12.89
N MET A 65 3.61 16.20 -14.17
CA MET A 65 4.04 17.43 -14.82
C MET A 65 2.91 18.45 -14.91
N ASP A 66 1.69 18.03 -15.24
CA ASP A 66 0.51 18.88 -15.27
C ASP A 66 0.22 19.48 -13.88
N TRP A 67 0.33 18.67 -12.81
CA TRP A 67 0.13 19.18 -11.45
C TRP A 67 1.22 20.16 -11.04
N TYR A 68 2.47 19.87 -11.39
CA TYR A 68 3.60 20.75 -11.12
C TYR A 68 3.41 22.12 -11.82
N GLU A 69 3.06 22.13 -13.11
CA GLU A 69 2.80 23.35 -13.86
C GLU A 69 1.61 24.14 -13.32
N ALA A 70 0.53 23.47 -12.91
CA ALA A 70 -0.59 24.11 -12.21
C ALA A 70 -0.14 24.73 -10.89
N GLY A 71 0.71 24.04 -10.14
CA GLY A 71 1.33 24.55 -8.92
C GLY A 71 2.16 25.81 -9.15
N LEU A 72 2.89 25.91 -10.27
CA LEU A 72 3.63 27.13 -10.64
C LEU A 72 2.71 28.33 -10.92
N ARG A 73 1.49 28.07 -11.40
CA ARG A 73 0.44 29.08 -11.58
C ARG A 73 -0.33 29.42 -10.30
N GLY A 74 -0.02 28.74 -9.18
CA GLY A 74 -0.74 28.88 -7.92
C GLY A 74 -2.12 28.23 -7.91
N GLU A 75 -2.38 27.32 -8.85
CA GLU A 75 -3.64 26.59 -8.97
C GLU A 75 -3.64 25.33 -8.10
N THR A 76 -4.85 24.82 -7.83
CA THR A 76 -5.08 23.54 -7.17
C THR A 76 -5.70 22.56 -8.17
N PRO A 77 -4.90 21.81 -8.96
CA PRO A 77 -5.42 20.83 -9.91
C PRO A 77 -6.17 19.70 -9.21
N ALA A 78 -7.02 18.99 -9.95
CA ALA A 78 -7.61 17.74 -9.49
C ALA A 78 -6.52 16.65 -9.45
N VAL A 79 -6.17 16.23 -8.23
CA VAL A 79 -5.14 15.20 -8.01
C VAL A 79 -5.82 13.94 -7.42
N PRO A 80 -5.68 12.76 -8.05
CA PRO A 80 -4.83 12.48 -9.22
C PRO A 80 -5.41 12.94 -10.58
N ALA A 81 -6.73 12.97 -10.76
CA ALA A 81 -7.32 13.40 -12.02
C ALA A 81 -8.73 13.95 -11.84
N GLU A 82 -9.23 14.71 -12.81
CA GLU A 82 -10.60 15.24 -12.83
C GLU A 82 -11.63 14.11 -12.63
N GLY A 83 -12.49 14.23 -11.62
CA GLY A 83 -13.50 13.19 -11.31
C GLY A 83 -12.95 11.95 -10.59
N TYR A 84 -11.65 11.89 -10.29
CA TYR A 84 -11.01 10.83 -9.54
C TYR A 84 -10.34 11.36 -8.27
N ASN A 85 -10.41 10.60 -7.20
CA ASN A 85 -9.56 10.80 -6.02
C ASN A 85 -8.72 9.54 -5.77
N TRP A 86 -7.81 9.60 -4.80
CA TRP A 86 -6.90 8.50 -4.47
C TRP A 86 -7.59 7.17 -4.12
N SER A 87 -8.84 7.15 -3.67
CA SER A 87 -9.57 5.89 -3.44
C SER A 87 -10.08 5.25 -4.74
N GLN A 88 -10.09 6.00 -5.84
CA GLN A 88 -10.54 5.55 -7.16
C GLN A 88 -9.37 5.25 -8.10
N LEU A 89 -8.16 5.07 -7.54
CA LEU A 89 -6.98 4.69 -8.31
C LEU A 89 -7.18 3.47 -9.21
N PRO A 90 -7.82 2.37 -8.79
CA PRO A 90 -8.07 1.24 -9.68
C PRO A 90 -8.93 1.64 -10.89
N ALA A 91 -9.95 2.46 -10.69
CA ALA A 91 -10.82 2.95 -11.76
C ALA A 91 -10.08 3.93 -12.69
N LEU A 92 -9.24 4.82 -12.14
CA LEU A 92 -8.39 5.70 -12.91
C LEU A 92 -7.37 4.90 -13.75
N ASN A 93 -6.73 3.90 -13.14
CA ASN A 93 -5.76 3.04 -13.81
C ASN A 93 -6.41 2.24 -14.93
N GLN A 94 -7.64 1.75 -14.72
CA GLN A 94 -8.43 1.08 -15.75
C GLN A 94 -8.78 2.06 -16.90
N ALA A 95 -9.21 3.29 -16.58
CA ALA A 95 -9.49 4.30 -17.59
C ALA A 95 -8.24 4.72 -18.40
N ILE A 96 -7.08 4.81 -17.74
CA ILE A 96 -5.78 5.03 -18.39
C ILE A 96 -5.47 3.86 -19.32
N TYR A 97 -5.61 2.62 -18.85
CA TYR A 97 -5.40 1.42 -19.67
C TYR A 97 -6.32 1.44 -20.90
N GLU A 98 -7.61 1.70 -20.74
CA GLU A 98 -8.58 1.75 -21.84
C GLU A 98 -8.24 2.82 -22.88
N ARG A 99 -7.73 3.98 -22.45
CA ARG A 99 -7.27 5.04 -23.35
C ARG A 99 -6.00 4.66 -24.11
N CYS A 100 -5.10 3.90 -23.49
CA CYS A 100 -3.78 3.61 -24.02
C CYS A 100 -3.62 2.22 -24.65
N ARG A 101 -4.63 1.34 -24.53
CA ARG A 101 -4.53 -0.08 -24.94
C ARG A 101 -4.20 -0.28 -26.42
N ASP A 102 -4.58 0.65 -27.28
CA ASP A 102 -4.36 0.59 -28.73
C ASP A 102 -3.15 1.44 -29.18
N ALA A 103 -2.44 2.07 -28.25
CA ALA A 103 -1.23 2.83 -28.56
C ALA A 103 -0.11 1.91 -29.07
N ALA A 104 0.64 2.39 -30.07
CA ALA A 104 1.77 1.67 -30.63
C ALA A 104 2.92 1.58 -29.62
N LEU A 105 3.59 0.41 -29.57
CA LEU A 105 4.70 0.16 -28.65
C LEU A 105 5.81 1.21 -28.78
N ASP A 106 6.24 1.50 -30.00
CA ASP A 106 7.35 2.43 -30.26
C ASP A 106 7.01 3.86 -29.83
N ASP A 107 5.75 4.27 -30.02
CA ASP A 107 5.25 5.57 -29.58
C ASP A 107 5.23 5.67 -28.05
N VAL A 108 4.74 4.63 -27.36
CA VAL A 108 4.71 4.59 -25.89
C VAL A 108 6.12 4.65 -25.33
N ARG A 109 7.06 3.87 -25.88
CA ARG A 109 8.46 3.87 -25.43
C ARG A 109 9.13 5.22 -25.64
N SER A 110 8.99 5.78 -26.84
CA SER A 110 9.59 7.08 -27.17
C SER A 110 9.04 8.21 -26.30
N GLN A 111 7.73 8.18 -26.01
CA GLN A 111 7.10 9.17 -25.15
C GLN A 111 7.48 9.00 -23.67
N LEU A 112 7.59 7.76 -23.18
CA LEU A 112 8.07 7.50 -21.82
C LEU A 112 9.51 8.00 -21.64
N ASP A 113 10.38 7.78 -22.62
CA ASP A 113 11.75 8.30 -22.59
C ASP A 113 11.80 9.82 -22.56
N ALA A 114 11.05 10.47 -23.44
CA ALA A 114 10.96 11.92 -23.48
C ALA A 114 10.41 12.49 -22.16
N SER A 115 9.38 11.86 -21.61
CA SER A 115 8.76 12.23 -20.33
C SER A 115 9.73 12.07 -19.16
N HIS A 116 10.45 10.94 -19.10
CA HIS A 116 11.47 10.70 -18.08
C HIS A 116 12.57 11.77 -18.10
N ARG A 117 13.16 12.02 -19.29
CA ARG A 117 14.22 13.03 -19.45
C ARG A 117 13.72 14.42 -19.07
N HIS A 118 12.54 14.81 -19.55
CA HIS A 118 11.96 16.10 -19.23
C HIS A 118 11.72 16.27 -17.72
N MET A 119 11.16 15.26 -17.06
CA MET A 119 10.96 15.28 -15.61
C MET A 119 12.29 15.42 -14.86
N LEU A 120 13.34 14.71 -15.25
CA LEU A 120 14.67 14.85 -14.61
C LEU A 120 15.29 16.23 -14.85
N GLU A 121 15.14 16.80 -16.05
CA GLU A 121 15.60 18.16 -16.35
C GLU A 121 14.90 19.19 -15.46
N VAL A 122 13.58 19.06 -15.28
CA VAL A 122 12.80 19.92 -14.38
C VAL A 122 13.28 19.74 -12.94
N VAL A 123 13.35 18.52 -12.43
CA VAL A 123 13.80 18.23 -11.05
C VAL A 123 15.21 18.76 -10.81
N ALA A 124 16.12 18.62 -11.77
CA ALA A 124 17.48 19.13 -11.67
C ALA A 124 17.53 20.67 -11.55
N SER A 125 16.62 21.37 -12.23
CA SER A 125 16.51 22.83 -12.21
C SER A 125 15.97 23.39 -10.89
N LEU A 126 15.24 22.58 -10.10
CA LEU A 126 14.64 22.99 -8.84
C LEU A 126 15.65 23.04 -7.69
N SER A 127 15.39 23.91 -6.72
CA SER A 127 16.12 23.94 -5.44
C SER A 127 15.69 22.81 -4.49
N GLU A 128 16.51 22.53 -3.48
CA GLU A 128 16.14 21.59 -2.40
C GLU A 128 14.87 22.04 -1.66
N GLU A 129 14.71 23.36 -1.46
CA GLU A 129 13.54 23.92 -0.80
C GLU A 129 12.27 23.67 -1.62
N GLU A 130 12.31 23.88 -2.94
CA GLU A 130 11.18 23.61 -3.83
C GLU A 130 10.78 22.13 -3.85
N LEU A 131 11.76 21.23 -3.76
CA LEU A 131 11.52 19.79 -3.80
C LEU A 131 11.08 19.21 -2.45
N PHE A 132 11.70 19.64 -1.35
CA PHE A 132 11.59 18.95 -0.05
C PHE A 132 10.82 19.73 1.02
N THR A 133 10.31 20.92 0.73
CA THR A 133 9.46 21.66 1.68
C THR A 133 8.03 21.11 1.66
N PRO A 134 7.50 20.65 2.81
CA PRO A 134 6.11 20.24 2.91
C PRO A 134 5.18 21.42 2.61
N GLY A 135 4.19 21.20 1.74
CA GLY A 135 3.19 22.22 1.44
C GLY A 135 3.66 23.36 0.55
N ARG A 136 4.78 23.18 -0.16
CA ARG A 136 5.40 24.24 -0.99
C ARG A 136 4.49 24.77 -2.10
N TYR A 137 3.69 23.88 -2.69
CA TYR A 137 2.73 24.18 -3.75
C TYR A 137 1.32 24.01 -3.19
N ALA A 138 0.37 24.88 -3.57
CA ALA A 138 -0.96 24.95 -2.95
C ALA A 138 -1.74 23.62 -2.97
N TRP A 139 -1.50 22.78 -3.97
CA TRP A 139 -2.12 21.46 -4.11
C TRP A 139 -1.45 20.35 -3.31
N ILE A 140 -0.25 20.60 -2.80
CA ILE A 140 0.49 19.72 -1.92
C ILE A 140 0.20 20.18 -0.49
N SER A 141 -0.33 19.29 0.36
CA SER A 141 -0.54 19.59 1.79
C SER A 141 0.69 19.21 2.60
N ILE A 142 0.65 18.14 3.39
CA ILE A 142 1.78 17.75 4.26
C ILE A 142 2.93 17.01 3.54
N ASN A 143 2.77 16.75 2.23
CA ASN A 143 3.75 16.04 1.40
C ASN A 143 4.74 17.03 0.75
N THR A 144 5.73 16.50 0.04
CA THR A 144 6.73 17.28 -0.71
C THR A 144 6.63 16.98 -2.20
N LEU A 145 7.04 17.90 -3.08
CA LEU A 145 7.11 17.61 -4.51
C LEU A 145 8.01 16.41 -4.81
N ALA A 146 9.14 16.30 -4.09
CA ALA A 146 10.04 15.15 -4.16
C ALA A 146 9.33 13.80 -3.92
N SER A 147 8.36 13.75 -2.99
CA SER A 147 7.61 12.53 -2.73
C SER A 147 6.71 12.11 -3.89
N TYR A 148 6.14 13.08 -4.63
CA TYR A 148 5.36 12.82 -5.84
C TYR A 148 6.22 12.43 -7.02
N VAL A 149 7.40 13.08 -7.17
CA VAL A 149 8.40 12.71 -8.18
C VAL A 149 8.86 11.27 -7.98
N ASP A 150 9.27 10.89 -6.78
CA ASP A 150 9.72 9.52 -6.49
C ASP A 150 8.60 8.50 -6.76
N SER A 151 7.36 8.85 -6.40
CA SER A 151 6.18 8.02 -6.60
C SER A 151 5.81 7.80 -8.08
N CYS A 152 6.15 8.72 -8.98
CA CYS A 152 5.92 8.58 -10.43
C CYS A 152 7.20 8.16 -11.19
N ALA A 153 8.30 7.97 -10.47
CA ALA A 153 9.62 7.65 -11.02
C ALA A 153 10.25 6.46 -10.27
N GLY A 154 11.18 6.72 -9.34
CA GLY A 154 11.98 5.69 -8.67
C GLY A 154 11.17 4.51 -8.13
N ASP A 155 10.14 4.80 -7.34
CA ASP A 155 9.26 3.78 -6.76
C ASP A 155 8.36 3.11 -7.82
N HIS A 156 7.87 3.89 -8.79
CA HIS A 156 6.99 3.37 -9.85
C HIS A 156 7.74 2.42 -10.80
N TYR A 157 8.95 2.79 -11.21
CA TYR A 157 9.84 1.96 -12.00
C TYR A 157 10.23 0.69 -11.26
N ARG A 158 10.44 0.76 -9.94
CA ARG A 158 10.70 -0.43 -9.12
C ARG A 158 9.50 -1.38 -9.10
N TRP A 159 8.29 -0.86 -8.96
CA TRP A 159 7.05 -1.65 -9.08
C TRP A 159 6.97 -2.32 -10.45
N ALA A 160 7.15 -1.56 -11.54
CA ALA A 160 7.08 -2.06 -12.91
C ALA A 160 8.13 -3.14 -13.16
N LEU A 161 9.38 -2.91 -12.76
CA LEU A 161 10.47 -3.88 -12.85
C LEU A 161 10.15 -5.19 -12.15
N THR A 162 9.58 -5.12 -10.95
CA THR A 162 9.21 -6.29 -10.16
C THR A 162 8.11 -7.09 -10.85
N GLY A 163 7.06 -6.40 -11.31
CA GLY A 163 5.95 -7.01 -12.02
C GLY A 163 6.39 -7.64 -13.35
N ILE A 164 7.16 -6.92 -14.15
CA ILE A 164 7.70 -7.41 -15.43
C ILE A 164 8.57 -8.65 -15.20
N ARG A 165 9.53 -8.62 -14.29
CA ARG A 165 10.39 -9.80 -13.99
C ARG A 165 9.59 -11.01 -13.53
N ARG A 166 8.51 -10.79 -12.79
CA ARG A 166 7.64 -11.88 -12.34
C ARG A 166 6.80 -12.43 -13.50
N GLY A 167 6.21 -11.56 -14.31
CA GLY A 167 5.35 -11.95 -15.44
C GLY A 167 6.12 -12.65 -16.55
N THR A 168 7.31 -12.15 -16.91
CA THR A 168 8.12 -12.71 -18.01
C THR A 168 8.79 -14.03 -17.65
N LYS A 169 9.03 -14.32 -16.37
CA LYS A 169 9.52 -15.64 -15.92
C LYS A 169 8.59 -16.79 -16.31
N VAL A 170 7.30 -16.53 -16.51
CA VAL A 170 6.33 -17.56 -16.91
C VAL A 170 6.43 -17.87 -18.41
N TRP A 171 7.05 -16.99 -19.20
CA TRP A 171 7.16 -17.16 -20.66
C TRP A 171 8.23 -18.16 -21.08
N SER A 172 9.27 -18.39 -20.27
CA SER A 172 10.39 -19.30 -20.56
C SER A 172 10.04 -20.79 -20.48
N GLY A 173 8.78 -21.15 -20.23
CA GLY A 173 8.36 -22.54 -20.06
C GLY A 173 8.74 -23.15 -18.71
N GLU A 174 9.33 -22.36 -17.80
CA GLU A 174 9.45 -22.72 -16.39
C GLU A 174 8.09 -22.54 -15.72
N THR A 175 7.31 -23.61 -15.63
CA THR A 175 6.07 -23.63 -14.86
C THR A 175 6.38 -23.26 -13.41
N PRO A 176 5.74 -22.24 -12.82
CA PRO A 176 5.72 -22.11 -11.36
C PRO A 176 5.18 -23.42 -10.80
N ALA A 177 5.92 -24.06 -9.89
CA ALA A 177 5.54 -25.36 -9.34
C ALA A 177 4.07 -25.36 -8.93
N ALA A 178 3.28 -26.23 -9.56
CA ALA A 178 1.86 -26.37 -9.26
C ALA A 178 1.69 -26.66 -7.77
N LYS A 179 0.82 -25.91 -7.09
CA LYS A 179 0.39 -26.24 -5.72
C LYS A 179 -0.14 -27.69 -5.74
N PRO A 180 0.32 -28.57 -4.84
CA PRO A 180 -0.20 -29.93 -4.81
C PRO A 180 -1.68 -29.89 -4.44
N ALA A 181 -2.51 -30.53 -5.26
CA ALA A 181 -3.93 -30.70 -5.03
C ALA A 181 -4.16 -31.45 -3.70
N HIS A 182 -5.14 -30.98 -2.93
CA HIS A 182 -5.60 -31.62 -1.71
C HIS A 182 -6.09 -33.05 -2.01
N ARG A 183 -5.29 -34.07 -1.68
CA ARG A 183 -5.81 -35.42 -1.48
C ARG A 183 -6.30 -35.54 -0.04
N THR A 184 -7.59 -35.76 0.10
CA THR A 184 -8.23 -36.24 1.33
C THR A 184 -7.73 -37.65 1.62
N ALA A 185 -7.02 -37.83 2.73
CA ALA A 185 -6.82 -39.12 3.36
C ALA A 185 -6.81 -38.93 4.88
N ALA A 186 -7.84 -39.48 5.52
CA ALA A 186 -7.90 -39.66 6.95
C ALA A 186 -6.76 -40.58 7.39
N GLY A 187 -5.95 -40.12 8.34
CA GLY A 187 -4.82 -40.86 8.87
C GLY A 187 -4.28 -40.16 10.09
N THR A 188 -4.73 -40.59 11.27
CA THR A 188 -4.23 -40.17 12.57
C THR A 188 -2.74 -40.46 12.70
N SER A 189 -1.93 -39.42 12.77
CA SER A 189 -0.53 -39.50 13.23
C SER A 189 -0.13 -38.17 13.86
N LYS A 190 0.07 -38.20 15.18
CA LYS A 190 0.67 -37.11 15.95
C LYS A 190 2.07 -36.82 15.40
N ARG A 191 2.21 -35.78 14.58
CA ARG A 191 3.51 -35.18 14.26
C ARG A 191 3.71 -33.95 15.13
N VAL A 192 4.66 -34.06 16.04
CA VAL A 192 5.25 -32.94 16.77
C VAL A 192 5.76 -31.94 15.73
N ARG A 193 5.17 -30.74 15.67
CA ARG A 193 5.67 -29.64 14.83
C ARG A 193 7.05 -29.23 15.36
N ALA A 194 8.08 -29.39 14.53
CA ALA A 194 9.34 -28.71 14.76
C ALA A 194 9.09 -27.19 14.70
N LYS A 195 9.41 -26.49 15.79
CA LYS A 195 9.40 -25.02 15.87
C LYS A 195 10.39 -24.47 14.85
N VAL A 196 9.89 -23.77 13.83
CA VAL A 196 10.69 -22.82 13.06
C VAL A 196 11.08 -21.66 14.01
N PRO A 197 12.32 -21.16 14.01
CA PRO A 197 12.75 -20.12 14.94
C PRO A 197 11.91 -18.84 14.75
N LYS A 198 11.42 -18.27 15.85
CA LYS A 198 10.47 -17.15 15.91
C LYS A 198 11.02 -15.75 15.56
N ASN A 199 12.27 -15.63 15.15
CA ASN A 199 12.94 -14.33 15.05
C ASN A 199 13.57 -14.15 13.66
N ALA A 200 12.87 -13.50 12.72
CA ALA A 200 13.40 -12.71 11.58
C ALA A 200 12.38 -12.47 10.44
N GLY A 201 11.07 -12.32 10.70
CA GLY A 201 10.14 -11.85 9.67
C GLY A 201 9.92 -10.33 9.73
N GLY A 202 9.20 -9.76 8.77
CA GLY A 202 8.77 -8.36 8.78
C GLY A 202 7.57 -8.10 9.70
N THR A 203 7.34 -6.85 10.09
CA THR A 203 6.12 -6.38 10.77
C THR A 203 5.28 -5.57 9.77
N ALA A 204 3.96 -5.57 9.90
CA ALA A 204 3.05 -4.66 9.19
C ALA A 204 2.08 -3.98 10.16
N LEU A 205 1.66 -2.75 9.83
CA LEU A 205 0.57 -2.05 10.51
C LEU A 205 -0.73 -2.26 9.71
N LEU A 206 -1.78 -2.76 10.35
CA LEU A 206 -3.12 -2.89 9.78
C LEU A 206 -4.06 -1.84 10.41
N ILE A 207 -4.61 -0.97 9.57
CA ILE A 207 -5.63 0.02 9.95
C ILE A 207 -6.97 -0.46 9.42
N ILE A 208 -7.83 -0.93 10.33
CA ILE A 208 -9.11 -1.59 10.00
C ILE A 208 -10.24 -0.58 9.96
N ASP A 209 -10.92 -0.47 8.82
CA ASP A 209 -12.22 0.20 8.64
C ASP A 209 -12.28 1.62 9.23
N VAL A 210 -11.24 2.43 9.04
CA VAL A 210 -11.26 3.85 9.43
C VAL A 210 -11.85 4.66 8.27
N GLN A 211 -13.13 4.43 7.97
CA GLN A 211 -13.87 5.01 6.83
C GLN A 211 -14.82 6.13 7.28
N ARG A 212 -15.11 7.12 6.42
CA ARG A 212 -15.81 8.37 6.77
C ARG A 212 -17.19 8.14 7.38
N GLU A 213 -18.00 7.26 6.81
CA GLU A 213 -19.36 6.99 7.27
C GLU A 213 -19.39 6.48 8.72
N LEU A 214 -18.32 5.80 9.16
CA LEU A 214 -18.21 5.31 10.53
C LEU A 214 -18.05 6.48 11.54
N PHE A 215 -17.48 7.61 11.12
CA PHE A 215 -17.35 8.80 11.98
C PHE A 215 -18.56 9.75 11.88
N GLU A 216 -19.42 9.57 10.87
CA GLU A 216 -20.55 10.46 10.58
C GLU A 216 -21.90 9.91 11.09
N LYS A 217 -21.88 8.80 11.84
CA LYS A 217 -23.10 8.21 12.44
C LYS A 217 -23.70 9.12 13.50
N THR A 218 -25.02 8.98 13.69
CA THR A 218 -25.77 9.71 14.74
C THR A 218 -25.24 9.43 16.14
N THR A 219 -24.82 8.19 16.40
CA THR A 219 -24.07 7.84 17.61
C THR A 219 -22.58 7.94 17.27
N PRO A 220 -21.83 8.87 17.88
CA PRO A 220 -20.41 9.03 17.59
C PRO A 220 -19.60 7.86 18.17
N ILE A 221 -18.45 7.60 17.55
CA ILE A 221 -17.44 6.68 18.11
C ILE A 221 -16.89 7.28 19.40
N TYR A 222 -16.74 6.43 20.42
CA TYR A 222 -16.13 6.82 21.68
C TYR A 222 -14.69 7.32 21.49
N GLU A 223 -14.38 8.50 22.00
CA GLU A 223 -13.06 9.15 21.90
C GLU A 223 -12.53 9.30 20.45
N ALA A 224 -13.41 9.53 19.46
CA ALA A 224 -13.08 9.59 18.03
C ALA A 224 -11.78 10.37 17.68
N GLU A 225 -11.64 11.60 18.20
CA GLU A 225 -10.45 12.43 17.93
C GLU A 225 -9.16 11.82 18.47
N LYS A 226 -9.20 11.25 19.68
CA LYS A 226 -8.04 10.62 20.30
C LYS A 226 -7.65 9.35 19.55
N ILE A 227 -8.63 8.54 19.13
CA ILE A 227 -8.38 7.34 18.31
C ILE A 227 -7.73 7.73 16.99
N LEU A 228 -8.24 8.75 16.30
CA LEU A 228 -7.64 9.25 15.06
C LEU A 228 -6.23 9.82 15.27
N ALA A 229 -5.97 10.50 16.38
CA ALA A 229 -4.64 10.98 16.73
C ALA A 229 -3.65 9.82 16.96
N ASN A 230 -4.08 8.80 17.70
CA ASN A 230 -3.28 7.61 17.96
C ASN A 230 -3.00 6.80 16.69
N ILE A 231 -4.00 6.61 15.83
CA ILE A 231 -3.83 5.92 14.54
C ILE A 231 -2.84 6.67 13.64
N ARG A 232 -2.93 8.01 13.57
CA ARG A 232 -1.95 8.83 12.84
C ARG A 232 -0.54 8.66 13.38
N LEU A 233 -0.37 8.67 14.70
CA LEU A 233 0.94 8.44 15.32
C LEU A 233 1.49 7.03 15.01
N LEU A 234 0.65 6.00 14.96
CA LEU A 234 1.07 4.66 14.55
C LEU A 234 1.54 4.64 13.09
N VAL A 235 0.79 5.29 12.19
CA VAL A 235 1.15 5.42 10.77
C VAL A 235 2.49 6.13 10.61
N ASP A 236 2.71 7.24 11.33
CA ASP A 236 3.98 7.97 11.29
C ASP A 236 5.14 7.12 11.82
N LYS A 237 4.95 6.43 12.95
CA LYS A 237 5.95 5.51 13.50
C LYS A 237 6.28 4.37 12.52
N ALA A 238 5.26 3.79 11.88
CA ALA A 238 5.45 2.74 10.89
C ALA A 238 6.25 3.26 9.68
N ARG A 239 5.91 4.45 9.18
CA ARG A 239 6.62 5.11 8.07
C ARG A 239 8.08 5.38 8.42
N VAL A 240 8.37 5.93 9.59
CA VAL A 240 9.75 6.17 10.07
C VAL A 240 10.54 4.85 10.15
N ALA A 241 9.90 3.77 10.61
CA ALA A 241 10.50 2.45 10.68
C ALA A 241 10.49 1.66 9.36
N LYS A 242 9.97 2.25 8.27
CA LYS A 242 9.76 1.60 6.96
C LYS A 242 8.94 0.30 7.04
N VAL A 243 8.01 0.24 7.99
CA VAL A 243 7.03 -0.83 8.11
C VAL A 243 5.86 -0.55 7.16
N PRO A 244 5.45 -1.52 6.33
CA PRO A 244 4.32 -1.35 5.43
C PRO A 244 3.02 -1.11 6.21
N VAL A 245 2.25 -0.13 5.75
CA VAL A 245 0.92 0.20 6.28
C VAL A 245 -0.13 -0.35 5.33
N PHE A 246 -1.08 -1.11 5.87
CA PHE A 246 -2.23 -1.65 5.16
C PHE A 246 -3.50 -0.97 5.67
N TYR A 247 -4.19 -0.28 4.79
CA TYR A 247 -5.54 0.22 5.03
C TYR A 247 -6.54 -0.82 4.57
N VAL A 248 -7.35 -1.31 5.50
CA VAL A 248 -8.43 -2.26 5.21
C VAL A 248 -9.74 -1.48 5.16
N GLN A 249 -10.48 -1.60 4.07
CA GLN A 249 -11.78 -0.97 3.86
C GLN A 249 -12.87 -2.03 3.72
N HIS A 250 -13.92 -1.89 4.52
CA HIS A 250 -15.09 -2.75 4.44
C HIS A 250 -16.08 -2.21 3.41
N SER A 251 -16.63 -3.13 2.61
CA SER A 251 -17.70 -2.89 1.64
C SER A 251 -18.93 -3.73 2.03
N SER A 252 -20.11 -3.12 1.99
CA SER A 252 -21.39 -3.82 2.16
C SER A 252 -22.49 -3.20 1.29
N ASP A 253 -23.50 -3.99 0.91
CA ASP A 253 -24.65 -3.52 0.12
C ASP A 253 -25.54 -2.52 0.88
N LYS A 254 -25.43 -2.53 2.22
CA LYS A 254 -26.18 -1.67 3.13
C LYS A 254 -25.19 -1.01 4.09
N GLY A 255 -24.99 0.30 3.96
CA GLY A 255 -24.01 1.07 4.73
C GLY A 255 -22.82 1.47 3.85
N LEU A 256 -21.62 1.02 4.22
CA LEU A 256 -20.35 1.30 3.55
C LEU A 256 -20.33 0.76 2.11
N VAL A 257 -21.04 1.42 1.20
CA VAL A 257 -21.13 1.04 -0.22
C VAL A 257 -19.89 1.53 -0.95
N GLU A 258 -19.20 0.62 -1.62
CA GLU A 258 -17.95 0.91 -2.33
C GLU A 258 -18.10 2.06 -3.35
N GLY A 259 -17.10 2.94 -3.38
CA GLY A 259 -17.09 4.11 -4.26
C GLY A 259 -17.85 5.33 -3.73
N THR A 260 -18.67 5.20 -2.67
CA THR A 260 -19.34 6.35 -2.05
C THR A 260 -18.37 7.20 -1.21
N ASP A 261 -18.73 8.45 -0.94
CA ASP A 261 -17.94 9.32 -0.05
C ASP A 261 -17.84 8.79 1.37
N GLY A 262 -18.90 8.15 1.88
CA GLY A 262 -18.90 7.52 3.20
C GLY A 262 -17.95 6.32 3.29
N TRP A 263 -17.78 5.59 2.18
CA TRP A 263 -16.89 4.43 2.12
C TRP A 263 -15.40 4.80 2.06
N LYS A 264 -15.05 6.02 1.66
CA LYS A 264 -13.65 6.47 1.63
C LYS A 264 -13.02 6.40 3.01
N LEU A 265 -11.70 6.19 3.07
CA LEU A 265 -10.96 6.36 4.31
C LEU A 265 -11.17 7.75 4.90
N HIS A 266 -11.14 7.83 6.22
CA HIS A 266 -11.22 9.10 6.92
C HIS A 266 -10.03 9.99 6.51
N PRO A 267 -10.25 11.26 6.11
CA PRO A 267 -9.22 12.12 5.52
C PRO A 267 -8.02 12.34 6.45
N ALA A 268 -8.25 12.24 7.76
CA ALA A 268 -7.20 12.26 8.78
C ALA A 268 -6.06 11.26 8.57
N LEU A 269 -6.31 10.13 7.90
CA LEU A 269 -5.31 9.08 7.70
C LEU A 269 -4.22 9.46 6.70
N ASN A 270 -4.53 10.34 5.76
CA ASN A 270 -3.66 10.78 4.66
C ASN A 270 -2.77 9.64 4.10
N PRO A 271 -3.38 8.62 3.48
CA PRO A 271 -2.64 7.48 2.94
C PRO A 271 -1.74 7.92 1.77
N LEU A 272 -0.58 7.29 1.66
CA LEU A 272 0.37 7.48 0.56
C LEU A 272 0.13 6.43 -0.52
N ILE A 273 0.60 6.70 -1.74
CA ILE A 273 0.56 5.74 -2.86
C ILE A 273 1.40 4.48 -2.60
N THR A 274 2.34 4.54 -1.65
CA THR A 274 3.14 3.38 -1.19
C THR A 274 2.43 2.53 -0.16
N ASP A 275 1.30 3.00 0.39
CA ASP A 275 0.53 2.25 1.37
C ASP A 275 -0.33 1.18 0.64
N HIS A 276 -0.61 0.08 1.33
CA HIS A 276 -1.37 -1.03 0.78
C HIS A 276 -2.86 -0.87 1.08
N PHE A 277 -3.72 -1.27 0.15
CA PHE A 277 -5.16 -1.18 0.30
C PHE A 277 -5.80 -2.55 0.13
N ILE A 278 -6.60 -2.96 1.12
CA ILE A 278 -7.32 -4.24 1.12
C ILE A 278 -8.81 -3.95 1.20
N HIS A 279 -9.57 -4.44 0.24
CA HIS A 279 -11.03 -4.33 0.26
C HIS A 279 -11.61 -5.64 0.78
N LYS A 280 -12.57 -5.57 1.71
CA LYS A 280 -13.19 -6.74 2.33
C LYS A 280 -14.71 -6.64 2.41
N HIS A 281 -15.38 -7.78 2.28
CA HIS A 281 -16.84 -7.89 2.47
C HIS A 281 -17.21 -8.60 3.78
N HIS A 282 -16.21 -9.14 4.49
CA HIS A 282 -16.38 -9.89 5.72
C HIS A 282 -15.83 -9.11 6.93
N GLY A 283 -16.17 -9.55 8.14
CA GLY A 283 -15.64 -8.96 9.36
C GLY A 283 -14.12 -9.19 9.50
N ASN A 284 -13.66 -10.39 9.15
CA ASN A 284 -12.25 -10.75 9.17
C ASN A 284 -11.53 -10.24 7.91
N ALA A 285 -10.47 -9.43 8.06
CA ALA A 285 -9.73 -8.88 6.94
C ALA A 285 -8.97 -9.90 6.08
N PHE A 286 -8.80 -11.14 6.57
CA PHE A 286 -8.15 -12.22 5.81
C PHE A 286 -9.11 -13.06 4.97
N GLU A 287 -10.42 -12.92 5.19
CA GLU A 287 -11.45 -13.73 4.54
C GLU A 287 -11.80 -13.13 3.18
N ASP A 288 -11.58 -13.91 2.11
CA ASP A 288 -11.85 -13.52 0.73
C ASP A 288 -11.17 -12.20 0.29
N THR A 289 -9.92 -11.99 0.75
CA THR A 289 -9.09 -10.83 0.38
C THR A 289 -7.68 -11.22 -0.06
N THR A 290 -6.92 -10.24 -0.59
CA THR A 290 -5.49 -10.39 -0.92
C THR A 290 -4.55 -10.26 0.27
N LEU A 291 -5.04 -9.86 1.46
CA LEU A 291 -4.22 -9.45 2.61
C LEU A 291 -3.16 -10.49 2.96
N LYS A 292 -3.54 -11.77 3.06
CA LYS A 292 -2.58 -12.83 3.41
C LYS A 292 -1.47 -12.95 2.37
N ALA A 293 -1.83 -12.93 1.09
CA ALA A 293 -0.86 -13.09 0.01
C ALA A 293 0.13 -11.92 -0.04
N GLU A 294 -0.34 -10.70 0.20
CA GLU A 294 0.50 -9.50 0.26
C GLU A 294 1.43 -9.51 1.48
N LEU A 295 0.91 -9.85 2.67
CA LEU A 295 1.73 -9.99 3.87
C LEU A 295 2.80 -11.10 3.70
N ASP A 296 2.44 -12.24 3.11
CA ASP A 296 3.38 -13.34 2.82
C ASP A 296 4.48 -12.88 1.83
N ALA A 297 4.11 -12.11 0.80
CA ALA A 297 5.04 -11.58 -0.18
C ALA A 297 6.05 -10.59 0.43
N LEU A 298 5.64 -9.85 1.46
CA LEU A 298 6.49 -8.98 2.27
C LEU A 298 7.21 -9.72 3.41
N HIS A 299 7.06 -11.04 3.50
CA HIS A 299 7.60 -11.88 4.57
C HIS A 299 7.18 -11.41 5.98
N VAL A 300 5.97 -10.86 6.09
CA VAL A 300 5.42 -10.41 7.37
C VAL A 300 5.05 -11.61 8.22
N HIS A 301 5.39 -11.55 9.49
CA HIS A 301 5.07 -12.56 10.52
C HIS A 301 4.42 -11.94 11.76
N ARG A 302 4.45 -10.61 11.88
CA ARG A 302 3.81 -9.84 12.94
C ARG A 302 2.92 -8.76 12.36
N VAL A 303 1.71 -8.64 12.89
CA VAL A 303 0.78 -7.57 12.54
C VAL A 303 0.45 -6.73 13.77
N VAL A 304 0.54 -5.41 13.62
CA VAL A 304 0.07 -4.43 14.61
C VAL A 304 -1.29 -3.94 14.13
N VAL A 305 -2.32 -4.06 14.96
CA VAL A 305 -3.72 -3.83 14.56
C VAL A 305 -4.30 -2.64 15.31
N ALA A 306 -4.91 -1.72 14.57
CA ALA A 306 -5.68 -0.59 15.05
C ALA A 306 -6.91 -0.38 14.14
N GLY A 307 -7.90 0.40 14.58
CA GLY A 307 -9.07 0.73 13.75
C GLY A 307 -10.41 0.37 14.40
N LEU A 308 -11.41 0.03 13.58
CA LEU A 308 -12.80 -0.08 13.99
C LEU A 308 -13.44 -1.36 13.45
N VAL A 309 -14.46 -1.92 14.09
CA VAL A 309 -14.96 -1.63 15.45
C VAL A 309 -14.46 -2.73 16.39
N THR A 310 -14.20 -2.42 17.66
CA THR A 310 -13.57 -3.31 18.66
C THR A 310 -14.09 -4.76 18.61
N ASN A 311 -15.38 -4.97 18.86
CA ASN A 311 -16.01 -6.29 18.94
C ASN A 311 -16.60 -6.77 17.60
N GLY A 312 -16.14 -6.17 16.50
CA GLY A 312 -16.49 -6.54 15.14
C GLY A 312 -15.22 -6.86 14.35
N CYS A 313 -14.92 -6.02 13.36
CA CYS A 313 -13.83 -6.25 12.42
C CYS A 313 -12.44 -6.32 13.07
N VAL A 314 -12.18 -5.53 14.12
CA VAL A 314 -10.91 -5.57 14.85
C VAL A 314 -10.72 -6.94 15.52
N GLN A 315 -11.69 -7.36 16.33
CA GLN A 315 -11.67 -8.68 16.97
C GLN A 315 -11.54 -9.82 15.95
N ALA A 316 -12.36 -9.80 14.90
CA ALA A 316 -12.38 -10.86 13.88
C ALA A 316 -11.03 -10.97 13.17
N THR A 317 -10.43 -9.82 12.82
CA THR A 317 -9.13 -9.76 12.16
C THR A 317 -8.00 -10.20 13.09
N CYS A 318 -8.01 -9.80 14.38
CA CYS A 318 -7.02 -10.27 15.35
C CYS A 318 -7.05 -11.80 15.52
N LYS A 319 -8.25 -12.39 15.60
CA LYS A 319 -8.43 -13.86 15.66
C LYS A 319 -7.94 -14.54 14.38
N GLY A 320 -8.35 -14.03 13.22
CA GLY A 320 -7.92 -14.55 11.92
C GLY A 320 -6.40 -14.51 11.75
N ALA A 321 -5.76 -13.39 12.12
CA ALA A 321 -4.29 -13.28 12.11
C ALA A 321 -3.63 -14.33 13.02
N HIS A 322 -4.15 -14.51 14.23
CA HIS A 322 -3.63 -15.49 15.18
C HIS A 322 -3.78 -16.93 14.66
N GLU A 323 -4.94 -17.29 14.11
CA GLU A 323 -5.21 -18.61 13.53
C GLU A 323 -4.30 -18.92 12.33
N LEU A 324 -3.96 -17.90 11.54
CA LEU A 324 -3.00 -17.99 10.44
C LEU A 324 -1.54 -18.01 10.91
N GLY A 325 -1.28 -17.83 12.21
CA GLY A 325 0.02 -17.96 12.84
C GLY A 325 0.85 -16.67 12.92
N TYR A 326 0.27 -15.50 12.67
CA TYR A 326 0.94 -14.23 12.90
C TYR A 326 1.09 -13.95 14.40
N ASP A 327 2.20 -13.33 14.81
CA ASP A 327 2.27 -12.63 16.08
C ASP A 327 1.37 -11.38 15.98
N VAL A 328 0.39 -11.22 16.87
CA VAL A 328 -0.57 -10.11 16.78
C VAL A 328 -0.32 -9.14 17.94
N ILE A 329 -0.12 -7.87 17.63
CA ILE A 329 -0.19 -6.77 18.60
C ILE A 329 -1.49 -6.02 18.35
N LEU A 330 -2.35 -5.93 19.37
CA LEU A 330 -3.51 -5.03 19.35
C LEU A 330 -3.15 -3.75 20.10
N VAL A 331 -3.32 -2.60 19.45
CA VAL A 331 -3.02 -1.31 20.06
C VAL A 331 -4.23 -0.85 20.89
N LYS A 332 -4.17 -1.09 22.20
CA LYS A 332 -5.31 -1.06 23.14
C LYS A 332 -6.03 0.29 23.25
N ASP A 333 -5.38 1.37 22.80
CA ASP A 333 -5.89 2.74 22.79
C ASP A 333 -6.05 3.30 21.36
N ALA A 334 -6.09 2.45 20.34
CA ALA A 334 -6.29 2.82 18.94
C ALA A 334 -7.39 2.00 18.23
N HIS A 335 -8.37 1.51 18.99
CA HIS A 335 -9.63 0.98 18.48
C HIS A 335 -10.81 1.41 19.35
N SER A 336 -12.04 1.39 18.81
CA SER A 336 -13.19 1.94 19.52
C SER A 336 -14.55 1.34 19.13
N ASN A 337 -15.61 1.84 19.77
CA ASN A 337 -16.98 1.35 19.73
C ASN A 337 -18.01 2.49 19.75
N TYR A 338 -19.26 2.18 19.41
CA TYR A 338 -20.43 3.08 19.48
C TYR A 338 -21.34 2.83 20.68
N ASP A 339 -21.09 1.76 21.45
CA ASP A 339 -21.92 1.43 22.62
C ASP A 339 -21.91 2.58 23.65
N ALA A 340 -23.03 2.77 24.36
CA ALA A 340 -23.12 3.76 25.43
C ALA A 340 -22.09 3.51 26.55
N LYS A 341 -21.64 2.26 26.71
CA LYS A 341 -20.56 1.82 27.60
C LYS A 341 -19.33 1.40 26.79
N ALA A 342 -19.01 2.12 25.72
CA ALA A 342 -17.91 1.79 24.83
C ALA A 342 -16.57 1.53 25.54
N ARG A 343 -16.25 2.28 26.61
CA ARG A 343 -15.04 2.03 27.41
C ARG A 343 -15.01 0.62 28.01
N ASP A 344 -16.11 0.20 28.63
CA ASP A 344 -16.22 -1.14 29.22
C ASP A 344 -16.08 -2.23 28.15
N VAL A 345 -16.72 -2.02 26.98
CA VAL A 345 -16.59 -2.94 25.83
C VAL A 345 -15.15 -3.02 25.32
N ILE A 346 -14.45 -1.88 25.25
CA ILE A 346 -13.04 -1.82 24.85
C ILE A 346 -12.15 -2.58 25.84
N ASP A 347 -12.30 -2.31 27.13
CA ASP A 347 -11.52 -2.95 28.18
C ASP A 347 -11.78 -4.47 28.24
N GLU A 348 -13.04 -4.89 28.10
CA GLU A 348 -13.44 -6.30 28.07
C GLU A 348 -12.81 -7.04 26.88
N TRP A 349 -12.82 -6.45 25.68
CA TRP A 349 -12.24 -7.09 24.49
C TRP A 349 -10.72 -7.04 24.48
N ASN A 350 -10.10 -6.01 25.05
CA ASN A 350 -8.68 -6.00 25.33
C ASN A 350 -8.30 -7.20 26.21
N GLU A 351 -8.98 -7.39 27.34
CA GLU A 351 -8.74 -8.51 28.25
C GLU A 351 -8.94 -9.85 27.53
N LYS A 352 -10.10 -10.06 26.89
CA LYS A 352 -10.43 -11.32 26.20
C LYS A 352 -9.41 -11.69 25.11
N LEU A 353 -8.96 -10.72 24.31
CA LEU A 353 -8.00 -10.98 23.23
C LEU A 353 -6.58 -11.17 23.80
N SER A 354 -6.22 -10.56 24.92
CA SER A 354 -4.91 -10.73 25.55
C SER A 354 -4.65 -12.16 26.04
N HIS A 355 -5.70 -12.98 26.19
CA HIS A 355 -5.62 -14.38 26.62
C HIS A 355 -5.17 -15.30 25.48
N GLY A 356 -3.94 -15.08 25.01
CA GLY A 356 -3.25 -15.95 24.05
C GLY A 356 -3.48 -15.62 22.59
N ILE A 357 -4.34 -14.64 22.26
CA ILE A 357 -4.61 -14.24 20.86
C ILE A 357 -3.69 -13.09 20.45
N VAL A 358 -3.63 -12.03 21.26
CA VAL A 358 -2.85 -10.82 20.97
C VAL A 358 -1.95 -10.42 22.14
N GLN A 359 -0.91 -9.64 21.84
CA GLN A 359 -0.19 -8.82 22.81
C GLN A 359 -0.83 -7.43 22.81
N LEU A 360 -1.14 -6.89 23.99
CA LEU A 360 -1.64 -5.53 24.10
C LEU A 360 -0.49 -4.54 24.25
N GLN A 361 -0.52 -3.45 23.49
CA GLN A 361 0.38 -2.31 23.67
C GLN A 361 -0.41 -1.00 23.60
N ALA A 362 0.00 0.02 24.36
CA ALA A 362 -0.45 1.39 24.11
C ALA A 362 0.27 1.95 22.87
N THR A 363 -0.36 2.91 22.19
CA THR A 363 0.21 3.59 21.02
C THR A 363 1.61 4.14 21.29
N ALA A 364 1.85 4.67 22.49
CA ALA A 364 3.16 5.18 22.90
C ALA A 364 4.23 4.08 22.98
N GLU A 365 3.86 2.87 23.38
CA GLU A 365 4.73 1.72 23.61
C GLU A 365 5.06 0.97 22.31
N VAL A 366 4.21 1.09 21.28
CA VAL A 366 4.46 0.46 19.97
C VAL A 366 5.76 1.01 19.38
N ASN A 367 6.69 0.08 19.13
CA ASN A 367 7.93 0.33 18.41
C ASN A 367 8.02 -0.66 17.23
N PHE A 368 8.16 -0.10 16.03
CA PHE A 368 8.27 -0.85 14.78
C PHE A 368 9.71 -1.18 14.39
N GLY A 369 10.71 -0.61 15.08
CA GLY A 369 12.12 -0.92 14.86
C GLY A 369 12.49 -2.34 15.30
N GLU A 370 13.56 -2.90 14.74
CA GLU A 370 14.04 -4.21 15.14
C GLU A 370 14.42 -4.24 16.64
N PRO A 371 14.04 -5.29 17.38
CA PRO A 371 14.51 -5.48 18.75
C PRO A 371 16.01 -5.83 18.71
N GLY A 372 16.90 -4.83 18.73
CA GLY A 372 18.34 -5.13 18.73
C GLY A 372 19.33 -3.98 18.62
N THR A 373 18.96 -2.77 18.21
CA THR A 373 19.91 -1.64 18.19
C THR A 373 19.78 -0.80 19.45
N LYS A 374 20.51 -1.23 20.50
CA LYS A 374 21.01 -0.35 21.54
C LYS A 374 22.41 0.10 21.20
#